data_AF-A0A524IE43-F1
#
_entry.id   AF-A0A524IE43-F1
#
_cell.length_a   1.000
_cell.length_b   1.000
_cell.length_c   1.000
_cell.angle_alpha   90.00
_cell.angle_beta   90.00
_cell.angle_gamma   90.00
#
_symmetry.space_group_name_H-M   'P 1'
#
loop_
_entity.id
_entity.type
_entity.pdbx_description
1 polymer ?
#
loop_
_entity_poly.entity_id
_entity_poly.type
_entity_poly.pdbx_seq_one_letter_code
_entity_poly.pdbx_strand_id
1 'polypeptide(L)'
;MNTVPASNHVPVALGDRSYEIVIQPGILSQIGQVLQHAGCAGRVGIVTNPVVNQLYGRVVHRALRHAGFSPFFIIVPDGEQAKTVQWLSKILDALVTQRVERQDFLLALGGGVTGDVAGFAASTYLRGIPFIQVPTTLVAQVDSSVGGKTGVNHPQGKNLIGAFYQPRMVVIDPRILNTLPPRQWIAGLAEVIKYGMIADKEFFDYLEHHVEGIRTQSDDVMP
;
A
#
# COMPACT_ATOMS: atom_id res chain seq x y z
N MET A 1 -31.80 5.60 9.49
CA MET A 1 -30.72 4.62 9.31
C MET A 1 -29.55 5.12 10.12
N ASN A 2 -29.14 4.40 11.16
CA ASN A 2 -28.04 4.82 12.02
C ASN A 2 -26.74 4.61 11.25
N THR A 3 -26.15 5.70 10.76
CA THR A 3 -24.79 5.68 10.24
C THR A 3 -23.87 5.37 11.41
N VAL A 4 -23.35 4.14 11.46
CA VAL A 4 -22.18 3.85 12.28
C VAL A 4 -21.08 4.80 11.80
N PRO A 5 -20.50 5.66 12.65
CA PRO A 5 -19.37 6.47 12.22
C PRO A 5 -18.29 5.50 11.78
N ALA A 6 -17.95 5.51 10.49
CA ALA A 6 -16.91 4.66 9.96
C ALA A 6 -15.63 4.95 10.76
N SER A 7 -15.15 3.96 11.50
CA SER A 7 -13.81 4.04 12.08
C SER A 7 -12.83 4.17 10.92
N ASN A 8 -12.08 5.26 10.87
CA ASN A 8 -10.95 5.44 9.93
C ASN A 8 -9.83 4.40 10.17
N HIS A 9 -10.00 3.50 11.13
CA HIS A 9 -9.08 2.41 11.47
C HIS A 9 -9.79 1.08 11.31
N VAL A 10 -9.24 0.21 10.47
CA VAL A 10 -9.70 -1.17 10.29
C VAL A 10 -8.62 -2.11 10.86
N PRO A 11 -8.88 -2.75 12.02
CA PRO A 11 -7.93 -3.69 12.61
C PRO A 11 -7.92 -5.02 11.83
N VAL A 12 -6.73 -5.53 11.54
CA VAL A 12 -6.54 -6.87 10.93
C VAL A 12 -6.00 -7.80 12.01
N ALA A 13 -6.89 -8.62 12.58
CA ALA A 13 -6.57 -9.51 13.70
C ALA A 13 -5.82 -10.77 13.23
N LEU A 14 -4.51 -10.83 13.49
CA LEU A 14 -3.61 -11.93 13.10
C LEU A 14 -2.70 -12.38 14.26
N GLY A 15 -3.17 -12.22 15.50
CA GLY A 15 -2.39 -12.50 16.72
C GLY A 15 -1.24 -11.51 16.88
N ASP A 16 -0.03 -12.00 17.13
CA ASP A 16 1.19 -11.17 17.27
C ASP A 16 1.55 -10.38 16.01
N ARG A 17 0.94 -10.71 14.87
CA ARG A 17 1.16 -10.03 13.57
C ARG A 17 0.00 -9.11 13.20
N SER A 18 -0.88 -8.79 14.15
CA SER A 18 -1.98 -7.87 13.91
C SER A 18 -1.45 -6.49 13.54
N TYR A 19 -2.16 -5.83 12.63
CA TYR A 19 -1.83 -4.49 12.17
C TYR A 19 -3.09 -3.69 11.90
N GLU A 20 -2.94 -2.37 11.78
CA GLU A 20 -4.05 -1.48 11.43
C GLU A 20 -3.96 -1.03 9.97
N ILE A 21 -5.14 -0.89 9.36
CA ILE A 21 -5.33 -0.12 8.13
C ILE A 21 -5.92 1.23 8.52
N VAL A 22 -5.20 2.31 8.26
CA VAL A 22 -5.66 3.68 8.51
C VAL A 22 -6.13 4.28 7.20
N ILE A 23 -7.40 4.66 7.12
CA ILE A 23 -8.05 5.23 5.94
C ILE A 23 -8.46 6.66 6.28
N GLN A 24 -7.78 7.65 5.70
CA GLN A 24 -8.08 9.05 5.99
C GLN A 24 -7.73 9.97 4.80
N PRO A 25 -8.68 10.81 4.34
CA PRO A 25 -8.41 11.77 3.27
C PRO A 25 -7.28 12.75 3.63
N GLY A 26 -6.26 12.86 2.78
CA GLY A 26 -5.12 13.77 2.96
C GLY A 26 -4.03 13.27 3.92
N ILE A 27 -4.11 12.02 4.39
CA ILE A 27 -3.18 11.44 5.37
C ILE A 27 -1.72 11.41 4.89
N LEU A 28 -1.45 11.45 3.58
CA LEU A 28 -0.06 11.49 3.08
C LEU A 28 0.76 12.67 3.63
N SER A 29 0.10 13.81 3.88
CA SER A 29 0.76 14.99 4.46
C SER A 29 1.12 14.82 5.94
N GLN A 30 0.48 13.86 6.62
CA GLN A 30 0.62 13.56 8.04
C GLN A 30 1.28 12.20 8.29
N ILE A 31 1.64 11.46 7.24
CA ILE A 31 2.13 10.07 7.35
C ILE A 31 3.33 9.94 8.29
N GLY A 32 4.20 10.94 8.36
CA GLY A 32 5.29 10.96 9.33
C GLY A 32 4.80 10.86 10.78
N GLN A 33 3.80 11.66 11.16
CA GLN A 33 3.21 11.60 12.49
C GLN A 33 2.52 10.26 12.75
N VAL A 34 1.77 9.76 11.77
CA VAL A 34 1.08 8.45 11.86
C VAL A 34 2.09 7.34 12.15
N LEU A 35 3.22 7.31 11.44
CA LEU A 35 4.26 6.31 11.62
C LEU A 35 5.04 6.47 12.93
N GLN A 36 5.25 7.69 13.41
CA GLN A 36 5.83 7.91 14.75
C GLN A 36 4.94 7.31 15.84
N HIS A 37 3.62 7.53 15.79
CA HIS A 37 2.68 6.95 16.75
C HIS A 37 2.64 5.42 16.67
N ALA A 38 2.90 4.84 15.49
CA ALA A 38 3.06 3.40 15.31
C ALA A 38 4.40 2.82 15.82
N GLY A 39 5.26 3.67 16.41
CA GLY A 39 6.56 3.29 16.95
C GLY A 39 7.64 3.07 15.89
N CYS A 40 7.45 3.57 14.66
CA CYS A 40 8.51 3.56 13.65
C CYS A 40 9.52 4.68 13.91
N ALA A 41 10.79 4.42 13.61
CA ALA A 41 11.87 5.40 13.69
C ALA A 41 12.96 5.08 12.65
N GLY A 42 13.92 5.99 12.48
CA GLY A 42 15.13 5.73 11.71
C GLY A 42 15.01 6.03 10.20
N ARG A 43 15.67 5.19 9.40
CA ARG A 43 15.73 5.31 7.94
C ARG A 43 14.50 4.71 7.29
N VAL A 44 14.11 5.31 6.15
CA VAL A 44 12.94 4.89 5.40
C VAL A 44 13.30 4.71 3.94
N GLY A 45 13.35 3.46 3.47
CA GLY A 45 13.45 3.19 2.04
C GLY A 45 12.09 3.32 1.39
N ILE A 46 11.84 4.40 0.65
CA ILE A 46 10.59 4.61 -0.09
C ILE A 46 10.72 3.90 -1.44
N VAL A 47 10.10 2.73 -1.57
CA VAL A 47 10.02 1.99 -2.84
C VAL A 47 8.81 2.50 -3.60
N THR A 48 9.02 3.01 -4.81
CA THR A 48 7.95 3.57 -5.66
C THR A 48 8.34 3.51 -7.13
N ASN A 49 7.45 3.93 -8.02
CA ASN A 49 7.71 4.02 -9.46
C ASN A 49 7.74 5.50 -9.93
N PRO A 50 8.21 5.80 -11.16
CA PRO A 50 8.33 7.18 -11.62
C PRO A 50 7.02 7.99 -11.59
N VAL A 51 5.89 7.37 -11.96
CA VAL A 51 4.57 8.02 -12.03
C VAL A 51 4.09 8.41 -10.62
N VAL A 52 4.10 7.45 -9.71
CA VAL A 52 3.67 7.64 -8.32
C VAL A 52 4.62 8.58 -7.58
N ASN A 53 5.93 8.50 -7.83
CA ASN A 53 6.91 9.42 -7.26
C ASN A 53 6.65 10.88 -7.67
N GLN A 54 6.33 11.10 -8.95
CA GLN A 54 6.01 12.44 -9.45
C GLN A 54 4.77 13.03 -8.78
N LEU A 55 3.75 12.21 -8.51
CA LEU A 55 2.50 12.65 -7.90
C LEU A 55 2.62 12.84 -6.37
N TYR A 56 3.23 11.88 -5.68
CA TYR A 56 3.13 11.75 -4.22
C TYR A 56 4.47 11.68 -3.49
N GLY A 57 5.57 11.44 -4.20
CA GLY A 57 6.89 11.28 -3.58
C GLY A 57 7.29 12.50 -2.74
N ARG A 58 7.09 13.71 -3.28
CA ARG A 58 7.47 14.95 -2.59
C ARG A 58 6.70 15.16 -1.27
N VAL A 59 5.39 14.92 -1.25
CA VAL A 59 4.57 15.11 -0.04
C VAL A 59 4.95 14.09 1.03
N VAL A 60 5.10 12.81 0.66
CA VAL A 60 5.49 11.74 1.59
C VAL A 60 6.89 11.97 2.15
N HIS A 61 7.87 12.27 1.28
CA HIS A 61 9.25 12.54 1.72
C HIS A 61 9.31 13.74 2.67
N ARG A 62 8.58 14.83 2.37
CA ARG A 62 8.52 16.00 3.24
C ARG A 62 7.92 15.64 4.60
N ALA A 63 6.77 14.96 4.63
CA ALA A 63 6.09 14.57 5.86
C ALA A 63 6.99 13.68 6.75
N LEU A 64 7.67 12.70 6.15
CA LEU A 64 8.63 11.85 6.87
C LEU A 64 9.81 12.67 7.44
N ARG A 65 10.40 13.57 6.65
CA ARG A 65 11.49 14.43 7.14
C ARG A 65 11.06 15.33 8.30
N HIS A 66 9.85 15.90 8.24
CA HIS A 66 9.33 16.76 9.32
C HIS A 66 9.10 15.97 10.62
N ALA A 67 8.77 14.69 10.50
CA ALA A 67 8.67 13.75 11.62
C ALA A 67 10.03 13.11 11.99
N GLY A 68 11.17 13.70 11.60
CA GLY A 68 12.49 13.25 12.04
C GLY A 68 13.00 11.94 11.44
N PHE A 69 12.33 11.38 10.44
CA PHE A 69 12.83 10.22 9.71
C PHE A 69 13.95 10.59 8.72
N SER A 70 14.70 9.58 8.28
CA SER A 70 15.69 9.71 7.20
C SER A 70 15.24 8.95 5.94
N PRO A 71 14.25 9.49 5.18
CA PRO A 71 13.78 8.88 3.95
C PRO A 71 14.78 8.99 2.80
N PHE A 72 14.80 7.96 1.95
CA PHE A 72 15.46 7.95 0.66
C PHE A 72 14.62 7.16 -0.35
N PHE A 73 14.75 7.46 -1.63
CA PHE A 73 13.95 6.80 -2.67
C PHE A 73 14.66 5.60 -3.30
N ILE A 74 13.87 4.57 -3.60
CA ILE A 74 14.24 3.42 -4.42
C ILE A 74 13.22 3.34 -5.56
N ILE A 75 13.61 3.82 -6.74
CA ILE A 75 12.72 3.89 -7.90
C ILE A 75 12.80 2.58 -8.70
N VAL A 76 11.70 1.83 -8.70
CA VAL A 76 11.51 0.65 -9.58
C VAL A 76 10.70 1.05 -10.81
N PRO A 77 10.72 0.27 -11.91
CA PRO A 77 9.91 0.58 -13.08
C PRO A 77 8.42 0.54 -12.75
N ASP A 78 7.62 1.21 -13.57
CA ASP A 78 6.17 1.08 -13.45
C ASP A 78 5.68 -0.26 -14.05
N GLY A 79 4.66 -0.84 -13.42
CA GLY A 79 4.02 -2.08 -13.84
C GLY A 79 4.82 -3.37 -13.59
N GLU A 80 4.31 -4.47 -14.15
CA GLU A 80 4.71 -5.85 -13.84
C GLU A 80 6.20 -6.16 -14.06
N GLN A 81 6.89 -5.39 -14.89
CA GLN A 81 8.33 -5.48 -15.13
C GLN A 81 9.18 -5.23 -13.87
N ALA A 82 8.63 -4.59 -12.85
CA ALA A 82 9.27 -4.45 -11.54
C ALA A 82 9.20 -5.72 -10.69
N LYS A 83 8.28 -6.65 -10.97
CA LYS A 83 8.13 -7.90 -10.21
C LYS A 83 9.11 -8.96 -10.69
N THR A 84 10.40 -8.71 -10.52
CA THR A 84 11.47 -9.65 -10.90
C THR A 84 12.53 -9.76 -9.80
N VAL A 85 13.23 -10.89 -9.78
CA VAL A 85 14.38 -11.11 -8.87
C VAL A 85 15.47 -10.04 -9.08
N GLN A 86 15.62 -9.53 -10.31
CA GLN A 86 16.55 -8.44 -10.61
C GLN A 86 16.20 -7.16 -9.85
N TRP A 87 14.92 -6.76 -9.84
CA TRP A 87 14.49 -5.56 -9.12
C TRP A 87 14.45 -5.76 -7.62
N LEU A 88 14.13 -6.97 -7.15
CA LEU A 88 14.36 -7.35 -5.75
C LEU A 88 15.81 -7.11 -5.35
N SER A 89 16.78 -7.63 -6.12
CA SER A 89 18.22 -7.43 -5.85
C SER A 89 18.58 -5.95 -5.76
N LYS A 90 18.11 -5.12 -6.70
CA LYS A 90 18.37 -3.67 -6.69
C LYS A 90 17.81 -2.96 -5.45
N ILE A 91 16.65 -3.39 -4.96
CA ILE A 91 16.10 -2.87 -3.70
C ILE A 91 17.04 -3.25 -2.55
N LEU A 92 17.46 -4.52 -2.47
CA LEU A 92 18.38 -4.99 -1.43
C LEU A 92 19.73 -4.25 -1.47
N ASP A 93 20.29 -4.02 -2.66
CA ASP A 93 21.53 -3.25 -2.86
C ASP A 93 21.40 -1.82 -2.35
N ALA A 94 20.25 -1.16 -2.58
CA ALA A 94 19.97 0.17 -2.07
C ALA A 94 19.89 0.18 -0.53
N LEU A 95 19.26 -0.83 0.07
CA LEU A 95 19.19 -0.97 1.53
C LEU A 95 20.59 -1.13 2.15
N VAL A 96 21.45 -1.99 1.57
CA VAL A 96 22.85 -2.15 2.01
C VAL A 96 23.61 -0.83 1.88
N THR A 97 23.50 -0.17 0.72
CA THR A 97 24.22 1.09 0.44
C THR A 97 23.84 2.18 1.43
N GLN A 98 22.56 2.26 1.80
CA GLN A 98 22.04 3.24 2.75
C GLN A 98 22.20 2.82 4.21
N ARG A 99 22.82 1.66 4.46
CA ARG A 99 23.07 1.08 5.80
C ARG A 99 21.78 0.98 6.61
N VAL A 100 20.75 0.39 5.99
CA VAL A 100 19.48 0.10 6.66
C VAL A 100 19.69 -1.00 7.69
N GLU A 101 19.23 -0.77 8.92
CA GLU A 101 19.33 -1.70 10.04
C GLU A 101 17.98 -2.36 10.35
N ARG A 102 17.92 -3.24 11.36
CA ARG A 102 16.73 -4.05 11.66
C ARG A 102 15.51 -3.23 12.11
N GLN A 103 15.76 -2.07 12.72
CA GLN A 103 14.75 -1.14 13.22
C GLN A 103 14.24 -0.16 12.15
N ASP A 104 15.01 0.03 11.09
CA ASP A 104 14.62 0.85 9.93
C ASP A 104 13.56 0.09 9.10
N PHE A 105 12.93 0.77 8.14
CA PHE A 105 11.80 0.17 7.44
C PHE A 105 11.71 0.53 5.96
N LEU A 106 10.99 -0.32 5.23
CA LEU A 106 10.54 -0.04 3.87
C LEU A 106 9.15 0.58 3.88
N LEU A 107 8.93 1.57 3.02
CA LEU A 107 7.63 2.13 2.72
C LEU A 107 7.32 1.89 1.25
N ALA A 108 6.30 1.07 0.98
CA ALA A 108 5.85 0.76 -0.37
C ALA A 108 4.78 1.78 -0.81
N LEU A 109 5.19 2.78 -1.61
CA LEU A 109 4.31 3.82 -2.13
C LEU A 109 3.96 3.49 -3.60
N GLY A 110 2.82 2.86 -3.83
CA GLY A 110 2.42 2.45 -5.18
C GLY A 110 1.25 1.47 -5.20
N GLY A 111 0.98 0.87 -6.36
CA GLY A 111 -0.01 -0.20 -6.51
C GLY A 111 0.50 -1.57 -6.03
N GLY A 112 -0.25 -2.63 -6.31
CA GLY A 112 0.04 -4.00 -5.85
C GLY A 112 1.41 -4.51 -6.26
N VAL A 113 1.90 -4.14 -7.45
CA VAL A 113 3.26 -4.48 -7.92
C VAL A 113 4.34 -3.94 -6.98
N THR A 114 4.26 -2.66 -6.63
CA THR A 114 5.21 -2.01 -5.71
C THR A 114 5.09 -2.63 -4.32
N GLY A 115 3.86 -2.88 -3.86
CA GLY A 115 3.60 -3.55 -2.58
C GLY A 115 4.25 -4.94 -2.50
N ASP A 116 4.08 -5.77 -3.53
CA ASP A 116 4.60 -7.13 -3.57
C ASP A 116 6.13 -7.17 -3.55
N VAL A 117 6.79 -6.39 -4.41
CA VAL A 117 8.26 -6.41 -4.51
C VAL A 117 8.91 -5.80 -3.28
N ALA A 118 8.35 -4.72 -2.73
CA ALA A 118 8.86 -4.08 -1.52
C ALA A 118 8.61 -4.93 -0.27
N GLY A 119 7.43 -5.55 -0.16
CA GLY A 119 7.12 -6.48 0.93
C GLY A 119 8.04 -7.70 0.92
N PHE A 120 8.35 -8.24 -0.26
CA PHE A 120 9.26 -9.38 -0.37
C PHE A 120 10.70 -8.97 -0.05
N ALA A 121 11.15 -7.79 -0.49
CA ALA A 121 12.42 -7.22 -0.09
C ALA A 121 12.50 -7.07 1.44
N ALA A 122 11.45 -6.54 2.08
CA ALA A 122 11.40 -6.38 3.53
C ALA A 122 11.46 -7.71 4.29
N SER A 123 10.81 -8.75 3.77
CA SER A 123 10.82 -10.09 4.38
C SER A 123 12.18 -10.78 4.34
N THR A 124 13.01 -10.45 3.35
CA THR A 124 14.28 -11.14 3.07
C THR A 124 15.48 -10.36 3.60
N TYR A 125 15.45 -9.03 3.51
CA TYR A 125 16.52 -8.17 3.99
C TYR A 125 16.71 -8.31 5.50
N LEU A 126 17.95 -8.60 5.94
CA LEU A 126 18.29 -8.92 7.34
C LEU A 126 17.40 -10.00 7.97
N ARG A 127 16.77 -10.87 7.16
CA ARG A 127 15.77 -11.88 7.56
C ARG A 127 14.47 -11.27 8.11
N GLY A 128 14.12 -10.07 7.68
CA GLY A 128 12.92 -9.35 8.10
C GLY A 128 13.27 -7.98 8.68
N ILE A 129 12.77 -6.93 8.03
CA ILE A 129 12.65 -5.57 8.58
C ILE A 129 11.19 -5.12 8.51
N PRO A 130 10.74 -4.18 9.35
CA PRO A 130 9.39 -3.64 9.24
C PRO A 130 9.10 -3.08 7.84
N PHE A 131 7.84 -3.17 7.40
CA PHE A 131 7.39 -2.48 6.20
C PHE A 131 6.00 -1.88 6.36
N ILE A 132 5.76 -0.81 5.62
CA ILE A 132 4.52 -0.04 5.58
C ILE A 132 3.99 -0.06 4.16
N GLN A 133 2.69 -0.30 3.98
CA GLN A 133 2.05 -0.15 2.69
C GLN A 133 1.32 1.18 2.58
N VAL A 134 1.51 1.87 1.46
CA VAL A 134 0.77 3.07 1.07
C VAL A 134 0.17 2.82 -0.31
N PRO A 135 -0.91 2.03 -0.39
CA PRO A 135 -1.48 1.58 -1.66
C PRO A 135 -2.14 2.73 -2.43
N THR A 136 -1.73 2.93 -3.69
CA THR A 136 -2.18 4.04 -4.54
C THR A 136 -3.14 3.63 -5.66
N THR A 137 -3.59 2.38 -5.69
CA THR A 137 -4.60 1.89 -6.63
C THR A 137 -5.74 1.24 -5.86
N LEU A 138 -6.96 1.30 -6.39
CA LEU A 138 -8.11 0.69 -5.73
C LEU A 138 -7.92 -0.81 -5.51
N VAL A 139 -7.42 -1.54 -6.52
CA VAL A 139 -7.05 -2.97 -6.38
C VAL A 139 -6.12 -3.21 -5.20
N ALA A 140 -5.08 -2.37 -5.05
CA ALA A 140 -4.13 -2.54 -3.96
C ALA A 140 -4.74 -2.18 -2.59
N GLN A 141 -5.69 -1.25 -2.54
CA GLN A 141 -6.36 -0.83 -1.32
C GLN A 141 -7.34 -1.90 -0.79
N VAL A 142 -8.00 -2.65 -1.67
CA VAL A 142 -9.06 -3.62 -1.31
C VAL A 142 -8.65 -5.09 -1.39
N ASP A 143 -7.52 -5.40 -2.03
CA ASP A 143 -7.05 -6.78 -2.20
C ASP A 143 -5.61 -6.95 -1.72
N SER A 144 -4.65 -6.21 -2.31
CA SER A 144 -3.22 -6.42 -2.02
C SER A 144 -2.76 -5.94 -0.63
N SER A 145 -3.57 -5.13 0.05
CA SER A 145 -3.30 -4.60 1.40
C SER A 145 -3.58 -5.61 2.52
N VAL A 146 -4.23 -6.73 2.21
CA VAL A 146 -4.66 -7.75 3.17
C VAL A 146 -4.18 -9.14 2.76
N GLY A 147 -3.64 -9.91 3.71
CA GLY A 147 -3.22 -11.30 3.52
C GLY A 147 -1.71 -11.53 3.46
N GLY A 148 -0.90 -10.47 3.38
CA GLY A 148 0.56 -10.51 3.52
C GLY A 148 1.29 -11.32 2.43
N LYS A 149 0.64 -11.59 1.30
CA LYS A 149 1.30 -12.22 0.15
C LYS A 149 2.23 -11.18 -0.49
N THR A 150 3.50 -11.53 -0.62
CA THR A 150 4.52 -10.68 -1.24
C THR A 150 5.34 -11.54 -2.20
N GLY A 151 5.88 -10.96 -3.27
CA GLY A 151 6.71 -11.74 -4.18
C GLY A 151 7.06 -11.10 -5.50
N VAL A 152 7.75 -11.89 -6.32
CA VAL A 152 8.18 -11.55 -7.66
C VAL A 152 7.84 -12.69 -8.63
N ASN A 153 7.84 -12.37 -9.91
CA ASN A 153 7.63 -13.33 -10.97
C ASN A 153 8.94 -14.03 -11.34
N HIS A 154 8.80 -15.27 -11.79
CA HIS A 154 9.80 -15.99 -12.54
C HIS A 154 9.43 -15.97 -14.03
N PRO A 155 10.37 -16.05 -15.00
CA PRO A 155 10.04 -16.13 -16.42
C PRO A 155 9.05 -17.25 -16.77
N GLN A 156 8.99 -18.31 -15.96
CA GLN A 156 8.08 -19.45 -16.15
C GLN A 156 6.75 -19.34 -15.39
N GLY A 157 6.53 -18.29 -14.59
CA GLY A 157 5.27 -18.14 -13.88
C GLY A 157 5.21 -16.95 -12.93
N LYS A 158 3.99 -16.45 -12.73
CA LYS A 158 3.73 -15.30 -11.86
C LYS A 158 3.67 -15.72 -10.39
N ASN A 159 4.15 -14.84 -9.51
CA ASN A 159 4.08 -14.98 -8.05
C ASN A 159 4.62 -16.30 -7.49
N LEU A 160 5.54 -16.96 -8.20
CA LEU A 160 6.11 -18.25 -7.77
C LEU A 160 7.16 -18.10 -6.67
N ILE A 161 7.75 -16.91 -6.52
CA ILE A 161 8.84 -16.63 -5.58
C ILE A 161 8.37 -15.52 -4.65
N GLY A 162 8.25 -15.81 -3.36
CA GLY A 162 7.67 -14.85 -2.43
C GLY A 162 7.69 -15.32 -0.98
N ALA A 163 7.05 -14.53 -0.12
CA ALA A 163 6.87 -14.82 1.30
C ALA A 163 5.52 -14.32 1.80
N PHE A 164 5.02 -14.95 2.85
CA PHE A 164 3.95 -14.39 3.68
C PHE A 164 4.56 -13.46 4.72
N TYR A 165 4.41 -12.15 4.54
CA TYR A 165 4.99 -11.13 5.39
C TYR A 165 3.99 -9.99 5.61
N GLN A 166 3.59 -9.77 6.87
CA GLN A 166 2.56 -8.79 7.22
C GLN A 166 3.16 -7.40 7.35
N PRO A 167 2.50 -6.35 6.85
CA PRO A 167 2.93 -4.98 7.10
C PRO A 167 2.77 -4.65 8.59
N ARG A 168 3.52 -3.65 9.05
CA ARG A 168 3.29 -3.08 10.38
C ARG A 168 2.07 -2.15 10.39
N MET A 169 1.74 -1.56 9.24
CA MET A 169 0.57 -0.72 9.03
C MET A 169 0.30 -0.56 7.53
N VAL A 170 -0.97 -0.36 7.18
CA VAL A 170 -1.39 0.11 5.85
C VAL A 170 -1.98 1.51 5.99
N VAL A 171 -1.55 2.45 5.16
CA VAL A 171 -2.02 3.83 5.17
C VAL A 171 -2.67 4.16 3.82
N ILE A 172 -3.98 4.41 3.85
CA ILE A 172 -4.81 4.66 2.66
C ILE A 172 -5.26 6.11 2.67
N ASP A 173 -4.84 6.86 1.65
CA ASP A 173 -5.40 8.18 1.34
C ASP A 173 -6.37 8.02 0.16
N PRO A 174 -7.69 8.05 0.38
CA PRO A 174 -8.68 7.86 -0.69
C PRO A 174 -8.58 8.93 -1.78
N ARG A 175 -8.08 10.14 -1.45
CA ARG A 175 -7.93 11.24 -2.44
C ARG A 175 -6.92 10.95 -3.54
N ILE A 176 -6.04 9.96 -3.33
CA ILE A 176 -5.09 9.52 -4.37
C ILE A 176 -5.82 8.97 -5.60
N LEU A 177 -6.99 8.34 -5.39
CA LEU A 177 -7.76 7.70 -6.45
C LEU A 177 -8.26 8.70 -7.50
N ASN A 178 -8.33 10.00 -7.17
CA ASN A 178 -8.69 11.07 -8.11
C ASN A 178 -7.69 11.24 -9.26
N THR A 179 -6.47 10.71 -9.13
CA THR A 179 -5.47 10.70 -10.21
C THR A 179 -5.35 9.35 -10.90
N LEU A 180 -6.08 8.33 -10.43
CA LEU A 180 -5.98 6.97 -10.94
C LEU A 180 -6.61 6.90 -12.35
N PRO A 181 -5.93 6.30 -13.35
CA PRO A 181 -6.51 6.16 -14.68
C PRO A 181 -7.87 5.43 -14.64
N PRO A 182 -8.87 5.82 -15.45
CA PRO A 182 -10.21 5.22 -15.40
C PRO A 182 -10.21 3.68 -15.55
N ARG A 183 -9.30 3.13 -16.35
CA ARG A 183 -9.17 1.67 -16.50
C ARG A 183 -8.76 0.97 -15.20
N GLN A 184 -7.87 1.60 -14.42
CA GLN A 184 -7.40 1.08 -13.14
C GLN A 184 -8.47 1.22 -12.04
N TRP A 185 -9.27 2.29 -12.11
CA TRP A 185 -10.46 2.46 -11.28
C TRP A 185 -11.46 1.31 -11.51
N ILE A 186 -11.85 1.07 -12.76
CA ILE A 186 -12.77 -0.02 -13.15
C ILE A 186 -12.22 -1.39 -12.73
N ALA A 187 -10.91 -1.64 -12.92
CA ALA A 187 -10.29 -2.88 -12.48
C ALA A 187 -10.39 -3.10 -10.97
N GLY A 188 -10.25 -2.04 -10.16
CA GLY A 188 -10.47 -2.11 -8.71
C GLY A 188 -11.93 -2.35 -8.34
N LEU A 189 -12.87 -1.72 -9.04
CA LEU A 189 -14.30 -1.93 -8.78
C LEU A 189 -14.72 -3.38 -9.00
N ALA A 190 -14.11 -4.10 -9.95
CA ALA A 190 -14.37 -5.52 -10.13
C ALA A 190 -14.06 -6.33 -8.85
N GLU A 191 -12.97 -6.00 -8.15
CA GLU A 191 -12.63 -6.64 -6.87
C GLU A 191 -13.58 -6.23 -5.73
N VAL A 192 -14.04 -4.98 -5.71
CA VAL A 192 -15.04 -4.50 -4.75
C VAL A 192 -16.37 -5.24 -4.92
N ILE A 193 -16.86 -5.36 -6.17
CA ILE A 193 -18.09 -6.08 -6.51
C ILE A 193 -17.97 -7.56 -6.14
N LYS A 194 -16.81 -8.18 -6.40
CA LYS A 194 -16.52 -9.56 -6.01
C LYS A 194 -16.81 -9.78 -4.53
N TYR A 195 -16.37 -8.89 -3.63
CA TYR A 195 -16.64 -9.04 -2.20
C TYR A 195 -18.13 -8.99 -1.85
N GLY A 196 -18.89 -8.08 -2.46
CA GLY A 196 -20.35 -8.07 -2.30
C GLY A 196 -20.98 -9.39 -2.74
N MET A 197 -20.59 -9.92 -3.90
CA MET A 197 -21.16 -11.15 -4.44
C MET A 197 -20.87 -12.40 -3.60
N ILE A 198 -19.67 -12.50 -3.01
CA ILE A 198 -19.23 -13.73 -2.34
C ILE A 198 -19.37 -13.71 -0.82
N ALA A 199 -19.45 -12.53 -0.21
CA ALA A 199 -19.33 -12.39 1.24
C ALA A 199 -20.43 -11.55 1.89
N ASP A 200 -21.02 -10.57 1.18
CA ASP A 200 -21.94 -9.62 1.81
C ASP A 200 -23.02 -9.11 0.83
N LYS A 201 -24.23 -9.68 0.98
CA LYS A 201 -25.39 -9.31 0.17
C LYS A 201 -25.79 -7.85 0.39
N GLU A 202 -25.76 -7.34 1.62
CA GLU A 202 -26.17 -5.95 1.89
C GLU A 202 -25.18 -4.97 1.24
N PHE A 203 -23.89 -5.31 1.25
CA PHE A 203 -22.89 -4.55 0.52
C PHE A 203 -23.09 -4.62 -1.00
N PHE A 204 -23.42 -5.80 -1.55
CA PHE A 204 -23.75 -5.91 -2.98
C PHE A 204 -24.96 -5.06 -3.36
N ASP A 205 -26.04 -5.13 -2.58
CA ASP A 205 -27.23 -4.30 -2.78
C ASP A 205 -26.83 -2.80 -2.72
N TYR A 206 -25.98 -2.40 -1.77
CA TYR A 206 -25.47 -1.02 -1.69
C TYR A 206 -24.76 -0.59 -2.97
N LEU A 207 -23.87 -1.43 -3.53
CA LEU A 207 -23.16 -1.15 -4.77
C LEU A 207 -24.15 -0.95 -5.95
N GLU A 208 -25.19 -1.78 -6.05
CA GLU A 208 -26.22 -1.67 -7.09
C GLU A 208 -27.02 -0.36 -7.00
N HIS A 209 -27.33 0.10 -5.79
CA HIS A 209 -28.08 1.35 -5.59
C HIS A 209 -27.23 2.61 -5.81
N HIS A 210 -25.90 2.52 -5.76
CA HIS A 210 -24.99 3.67 -5.82
C HIS A 210 -24.05 3.67 -7.04
N VAL A 211 -24.36 2.88 -8.09
CA VAL A 211 -23.49 2.71 -9.28
C VAL A 211 -23.01 4.03 -9.88
N GLU A 212 -23.90 5.01 -10.07
CA GLU A 212 -23.51 6.29 -10.69
C GLU A 212 -22.57 7.11 -9.79
N GLY A 213 -22.81 7.14 -8.48
CA GLY A 213 -21.94 7.83 -7.53
C GLY A 213 -20.55 7.18 -7.45
N ILE A 214 -20.49 5.85 -7.46
CA ILE A 214 -19.23 5.09 -7.51
C ILE A 214 -18.49 5.33 -8.83
N ARG A 215 -19.21 5.31 -9.96
CA ARG A 215 -18.62 5.51 -11.29
C ARG A 215 -18.02 6.91 -11.45
N THR A 216 -18.66 7.91 -10.85
CA THR A 216 -18.26 9.33 -10.92
C THR A 216 -17.38 9.80 -9.77
N GLN A 217 -17.08 8.93 -8.79
CA GLN A 217 -16.33 9.26 -7.58
C GLN A 217 -16.97 10.44 -6.81
N SER A 218 -18.30 10.41 -6.67
CA SER A 218 -19.05 11.42 -5.94
C SER A 218 -18.74 11.37 -4.44
N ASP A 219 -18.45 12.52 -3.82
CA ASP A 219 -18.15 12.66 -2.39
C ASP A 219 -19.27 12.12 -1.49
N ASP A 220 -20.52 12.06 -1.98
CA ASP A 220 -21.68 11.54 -1.24
C ASP A 220 -21.65 10.01 -1.09
N VAL A 221 -20.86 9.33 -1.93
CA VAL A 221 -20.71 7.87 -1.99
C VAL A 221 -19.29 7.42 -1.64
N MET A 222 -18.31 8.29 -1.86
CA MET A 222 -16.89 8.07 -1.59
C MET A 222 -16.28 9.24 -0.80
N PRO A 223 -16.58 9.34 0.51
CA PRO A 223 -16.08 10.43 1.36
C PRO A 223 -14.58 10.37 1.67
#